data_AF-A0A438JMM6-F1
#
_entry.id   AF-A0A438JMM6-F1
#
_cell.length_a   1.000
_cell.length_b   1.000
_cell.length_c   1.000
_cell.angle_alpha   90.00
_cell.angle_beta   90.00
_cell.angle_gamma   90.00
#
_symmetry.space_group_name_H-M   'P 1'
#
loop_
_entity.id
_entity.type
_entity.pdbx_description
1 polymer ?
#
loop_
_entity_poly.entity_id
_entity_poly.type
_entity_poly.pdbx_seq_one_letter_code
_entity_poly.pdbx_strand_id
1 'polypeptide(L)'
;MTMAKGTSPDSEVAFAIIQPTNSVDHLTAHSSETWRSGNSLVIAWLLNSMEPFIAKPNMFLPTTQNVWDSVQETYSDLENSSHIFELKSKLWQSKQGDRKVTVYYNEMVTLWQKLDQCYDDVWENPNDCAQHMKREENDRVYMFLAGVNRNLDEVKGQILGRKPLPSIREVFPEARQEECRKRIMFNNLELTLKTEPEGSALVS
;
A
#
# COMPACT_ATOMS: atom_id res chain seq x y z
N MET A 1 61.54 -46.43 -48.83
CA MET A 1 62.36 -46.03 -49.99
C MET A 1 61.85 -44.69 -50.48
N THR A 2 62.70 -43.68 -50.34
CA THR A 2 62.79 -42.45 -51.15
C THR A 2 61.66 -41.42 -51.09
N MET A 3 62.02 -40.30 -50.46
CA MET A 3 61.43 -38.97 -50.63
C MET A 3 61.60 -38.46 -52.08
N ALA A 4 60.68 -37.61 -52.55
CA ALA A 4 60.99 -36.66 -53.61
C ALA A 4 60.46 -35.26 -53.22
N LYS A 5 61.41 -34.33 -53.16
CA LYS A 5 61.29 -32.88 -52.97
C LYS A 5 60.91 -32.18 -54.28
N GLY A 6 60.40 -30.95 -54.17
CA GLY A 6 60.55 -29.86 -55.16
C GLY A 6 59.38 -28.87 -55.12
N THR A 7 59.43 -27.78 -54.35
CA THR A 7 59.89 -26.39 -54.70
C THR A 7 58.81 -25.50 -55.34
N SER A 8 58.47 -24.42 -54.61
CA SER A 8 57.62 -23.20 -54.85
C SER A 8 58.08 -22.34 -56.06
N PRO A 9 57.47 -21.19 -56.45
CA PRO A 9 56.33 -20.41 -55.87
C PRO A 9 55.34 -19.81 -56.92
N ASP A 10 54.48 -18.88 -56.47
CA ASP A 10 53.72 -17.87 -57.24
C ASP A 10 52.29 -18.22 -57.71
N SER A 11 51.31 -17.93 -56.84
CA SER A 11 50.01 -17.42 -57.30
C SER A 11 49.63 -16.19 -56.48
N GLU A 12 49.62 -15.04 -57.17
CA GLU A 12 49.14 -13.76 -56.68
C GLU A 12 47.73 -13.89 -56.07
N VAL A 13 47.61 -13.49 -54.82
CA VAL A 13 46.32 -13.24 -54.18
C VAL A 13 45.85 -11.87 -54.66
N ALA A 14 44.92 -11.83 -55.61
CA ALA A 14 44.24 -10.61 -56.00
C ALA A 14 43.44 -10.07 -54.80
N PHE A 15 43.98 -9.08 -54.10
CA PHE A 15 43.26 -8.29 -53.11
C PHE A 15 42.25 -7.40 -53.86
N ALA A 16 40.99 -7.85 -53.93
CA ALA A 16 39.88 -6.95 -54.22
C ALA A 16 39.71 -6.02 -53.01
N ILE A 17 40.13 -4.76 -53.15
CA ILE A 17 39.82 -3.68 -52.22
C ILE A 17 38.31 -3.45 -52.31
N ILE A 18 37.55 -4.02 -51.38
CA ILE A 18 36.16 -3.61 -51.14
C ILE A 18 36.23 -2.26 -50.44
N GLN A 19 35.93 -1.19 -51.17
CA GLN A 19 35.66 0.13 -50.60
C GLN A 19 34.46 0.00 -49.63
N PRO A 20 34.51 0.55 -48.41
CA PRO A 20 33.34 0.57 -47.54
C PRO A 20 32.30 1.49 -48.18
N THR A 21 31.16 0.93 -48.57
CA THR A 21 30.01 1.69 -49.05
C THR A 21 29.35 2.40 -47.86
N ASN A 22 29.25 3.73 -47.93
CA ASN A 22 28.63 4.65 -46.96
C ASN A 22 27.15 4.36 -46.60
N SER A 23 26.58 3.21 -46.95
CA SER A 23 25.13 2.95 -46.88
C SER A 23 24.66 2.48 -45.50
N VAL A 24 25.52 1.82 -44.70
CA VAL A 24 25.15 1.26 -43.39
C VAL A 24 25.14 2.34 -42.28
N ASP A 25 25.97 3.37 -42.42
CA ASP A 25 26.11 4.46 -41.45
C ASP A 25 24.91 5.42 -41.48
N HIS A 26 24.29 5.62 -42.65
CA HIS A 26 23.12 6.49 -42.79
C HIS A 26 21.85 5.93 -42.15
N LEU A 27 21.64 4.60 -42.21
CA LEU A 27 20.46 3.95 -41.63
C LEU A 27 20.51 3.89 -40.10
N THR A 28 21.71 3.67 -39.54
CA THR A 28 21.93 3.68 -38.08
C THR A 28 21.88 5.10 -37.50
N ALA A 29 22.39 6.09 -38.22
CA ALA A 29 22.27 7.50 -37.87
C ALA A 29 20.80 7.97 -37.87
N HIS A 30 20.03 7.62 -38.90
CA HIS A 30 18.62 8.02 -39.00
C HIS A 30 17.74 7.41 -37.89
N SER A 31 18.00 6.15 -37.52
CA SER A 31 17.38 5.49 -36.37
C SER A 31 17.73 6.20 -35.05
N SER A 32 19.00 6.57 -34.87
CA SER A 32 19.45 7.30 -33.68
C SER A 32 18.84 8.70 -33.57
N GLU A 33 18.74 9.44 -34.67
CA GLU A 33 18.12 10.76 -34.72
C GLU A 33 16.61 10.71 -34.44
N THR A 34 15.92 9.70 -34.96
CA THR A 34 14.50 9.47 -34.69
C THR A 34 14.27 9.18 -33.21
N TRP A 35 15.10 8.33 -32.61
CA TRP A 35 15.05 8.05 -31.16
C TRP A 35 15.33 9.30 -30.32
N ARG A 36 16.35 10.09 -30.67
CA ARG A 36 16.69 11.35 -29.95
C ARG A 36 15.56 12.37 -30.00
N SER A 37 14.90 12.48 -31.17
CA SER A 37 13.78 13.39 -31.37
C SER A 37 12.56 12.95 -30.55
N GLY A 38 12.24 11.65 -30.58
CA GLY A 38 11.17 11.08 -29.75
C GLY A 38 11.43 11.25 -28.25
N ASN A 39 12.65 10.95 -27.80
CA ASN A 39 13.05 11.14 -26.40
C ASN A 39 12.93 12.61 -25.97
N SER A 40 13.36 13.57 -26.79
CA SER A 40 13.27 15.00 -26.46
C SER A 40 11.82 15.48 -26.39
N LEU A 41 10.95 14.95 -27.25
CA LEU A 41 9.52 15.27 -27.25
C LEU A 41 8.85 14.79 -25.97
N VAL A 42 9.14 13.57 -25.52
CA VAL A 42 8.56 13.03 -24.30
C VAL A 42 9.09 13.75 -23.06
N ILE A 43 10.39 14.11 -23.01
CA ILE A 43 10.93 15.01 -21.97
C ILE A 43 10.15 16.32 -21.92
N ALA A 44 9.90 16.95 -23.07
CA ALA A 44 9.15 18.20 -23.12
C ALA A 44 7.71 18.01 -22.60
N TRP A 45 7.01 16.95 -22.98
CA TRP A 45 5.67 16.67 -22.45
C TRP A 45 5.67 16.42 -20.95
N LEU A 46 6.66 15.67 -20.45
CA LEU A 46 6.77 15.35 -19.03
C LEU A 46 7.03 16.62 -18.20
N LEU A 47 8.02 17.44 -18.59
CA LEU A 47 8.38 18.67 -17.89
C LEU A 47 7.27 19.73 -17.93
N ASN A 48 6.53 19.84 -19.04
CA ASN A 48 5.40 20.76 -19.16
C ASN A 48 4.17 20.32 -18.37
N SER A 49 4.09 19.04 -17.99
CA SER A 49 2.99 18.50 -17.19
C SER A 49 3.24 18.64 -15.68
N MET A 50 4.43 19.08 -15.27
CA MET A 50 4.83 19.23 -13.87
C MET A 50 4.71 20.68 -13.38
N GLU A 51 4.60 20.86 -12.08
CA GLU A 51 4.77 22.19 -11.48
C GLU A 51 6.20 22.70 -11.69
N PRO A 52 6.42 24.02 -11.91
CA PRO A 52 7.73 24.56 -12.26
C PRO A 52 8.85 24.25 -11.26
N PHE A 53 8.52 24.05 -9.97
CA PHE A 53 9.53 23.69 -8.97
C PHE A 53 9.94 22.21 -9.04
N ILE A 54 9.07 21.33 -9.56
CA ILE A 54 9.36 19.91 -9.82
C ILE A 54 10.09 19.77 -11.17
N ALA A 55 9.73 20.57 -12.17
CA ALA A 55 10.35 20.53 -13.50
C ALA A 55 11.81 21.03 -13.51
N LYS A 56 12.10 22.11 -12.78
CA LYS A 56 13.41 22.80 -12.81
C LYS A 56 14.62 21.88 -12.50
N PRO A 57 14.60 21.04 -11.44
CA PRO A 57 15.70 20.11 -11.17
C PRO A 57 15.93 19.07 -12.28
N ASN A 58 14.88 18.74 -13.04
CA ASN A 58 14.90 17.66 -14.03
C ASN A 58 15.19 18.13 -15.47
N MET A 59 15.24 19.44 -15.70
CA MET A 59 15.33 20.06 -17.03
C MET A 59 16.58 19.68 -17.84
N PHE A 60 17.67 19.29 -17.17
CA PHE A 60 18.96 19.00 -17.81
C PHE A 60 19.25 17.51 -17.94
N LEU A 61 18.28 16.64 -17.64
CA LEU A 61 18.46 15.19 -17.75
C LEU A 61 18.37 14.74 -19.22
N PRO A 62 19.31 13.89 -19.68
CA PRO A 62 19.49 13.63 -21.11
C PRO A 62 18.44 12.68 -21.70
N THR A 63 17.77 11.88 -20.87
CA THR A 63 16.79 10.90 -21.30
C THR A 63 15.49 11.03 -20.54
N THR A 64 14.38 10.70 -21.21
CA THR A 64 13.05 10.59 -20.61
C THR A 64 13.07 9.66 -19.42
N GLN A 65 13.81 8.55 -19.54
CA GLN A 65 14.00 7.60 -18.44
C GLN A 65 14.64 8.26 -17.23
N ASN A 66 15.72 9.04 -17.40
CA ASN A 66 16.34 9.71 -16.26
C ASN A 66 15.42 10.76 -15.62
N VAL A 67 14.65 11.50 -16.42
CA VAL A 67 13.63 12.44 -15.92
C VAL A 67 12.58 11.69 -15.09
N TRP A 68 12.08 10.57 -15.62
CA TRP A 68 11.09 9.74 -14.94
C TRP A 68 11.66 9.14 -13.65
N ASP A 69 12.85 8.52 -13.69
CA ASP A 69 13.50 7.89 -12.55
C ASP A 69 13.79 8.91 -11.44
N SER A 70 14.27 10.11 -11.78
CA SER A 70 14.58 11.15 -10.79
C SER A 70 13.32 11.70 -10.11
N VAL A 71 12.23 11.89 -10.87
CA VAL A 71 10.94 12.31 -10.32
C VAL A 71 10.34 11.19 -9.46
N GLN A 72 10.40 9.95 -9.95
CA GLN A 72 9.94 8.80 -9.20
C GLN A 72 10.72 8.65 -7.90
N GLU A 73 12.05 8.64 -7.90
CA GLU A 73 12.87 8.53 -6.69
C GLU A 73 12.60 9.67 -5.69
N THR A 74 12.39 10.89 -6.18
CA THR A 74 12.20 12.05 -5.31
C THR A 74 10.78 12.12 -4.70
N TYR A 75 9.77 11.65 -5.43
CA TYR A 75 8.36 11.89 -5.07
C TYR A 75 7.49 10.63 -4.91
N SER A 76 7.98 9.43 -5.28
CA SER A 76 7.22 8.16 -5.19
C SER A 76 6.90 7.76 -3.74
N ASP A 77 7.80 8.04 -2.79
CA ASP A 77 7.69 7.48 -1.43
C ASP A 77 7.21 8.48 -0.37
N LEU A 78 7.26 9.78 -0.68
CA LEU A 78 6.87 10.84 0.26
C LEU A 78 5.36 10.87 0.48
N GLU A 79 4.58 10.61 -0.57
CA GLU A 79 3.11 10.62 -0.53
C GLU A 79 2.59 9.44 0.29
N ASN A 80 3.11 8.22 0.06
CA ASN A 80 2.72 7.05 0.83
C ASN A 80 3.16 7.14 2.29
N SER A 81 4.39 7.56 2.59
CA SER A 81 4.87 7.60 3.98
C SER A 81 4.09 8.59 4.85
N SER A 82 3.83 9.80 4.32
CA SER A 82 3.05 10.82 5.03
C SER A 82 1.58 10.42 5.18
N HIS A 83 0.98 9.84 4.14
CA HIS A 83 -0.40 9.36 4.17
C HIS A 83 -0.55 8.15 5.11
N ILE A 84 0.38 7.19 5.10
CA ILE A 84 0.44 6.08 6.06
C ILE A 84 0.53 6.61 7.48
N PHE A 85 1.39 7.60 7.73
CA PHE A 85 1.52 8.21 9.05
C PHE A 85 0.20 8.86 9.50
N GLU A 86 -0.48 9.59 8.60
CA GLU A 86 -1.78 10.19 8.88
C GLU A 86 -2.85 9.13 9.20
N LEU A 87 -2.95 8.09 8.36
CA LEU A 87 -3.90 6.99 8.54
C LEU A 87 -3.65 6.23 9.84
N LYS A 88 -2.39 5.88 10.14
CA LYS A 88 -2.01 5.25 11.41
C LYS A 88 -2.35 6.15 12.59
N SER A 89 -2.04 7.44 12.52
CA SER A 89 -2.36 8.40 13.58
C SER A 89 -3.86 8.47 13.87
N LYS A 90 -4.69 8.54 12.81
CA LYS A 90 -6.15 8.48 12.93
C LYS A 90 -6.61 7.18 13.56
N LEU A 91 -6.02 6.05 13.17
CA LEU A 91 -6.36 4.73 13.70
C LEU A 91 -6.04 4.60 15.20
N TRP A 92 -4.88 5.09 15.65
CA TRP A 92 -4.48 5.08 17.07
C TRP A 92 -5.34 5.99 17.95
N GLN A 93 -5.74 7.14 17.42
CA GLN A 93 -6.56 8.12 18.12
C GLN A 93 -8.06 7.76 18.10
N SER A 94 -8.47 6.86 17.21
CA SER A 94 -9.87 6.47 17.09
C SER A 94 -10.36 5.75 18.34
N LYS A 95 -11.51 6.20 18.84
CA LYS A 95 -12.23 5.64 19.99
C LYS A 95 -13.72 5.59 19.67
N GLN A 96 -14.43 4.64 20.28
CA GLN A 96 -15.89 4.55 20.13
C GLN A 96 -16.56 5.85 20.60
N GLY A 97 -16.25 6.31 21.82
CA GLY A 97 -16.85 7.51 22.40
C GLY A 97 -18.37 7.39 22.49
N ASP A 98 -19.11 8.44 22.14
CA ASP A 98 -20.58 8.45 22.18
C ASP A 98 -21.23 7.75 20.96
N ARG A 99 -20.42 7.21 20.04
CA ARG A 99 -20.89 6.57 18.82
C ARG A 99 -21.26 5.11 19.07
N LYS A 100 -22.21 4.61 18.28
CA LYS A 100 -22.54 3.18 18.26
C LYS A 100 -21.33 2.35 17.83
N VAL A 101 -21.17 1.15 18.37
CA VAL A 101 -20.11 0.19 17.99
C VAL A 101 -20.04 0.01 16.47
N THR A 102 -21.19 -0.02 15.78
CA THR A 102 -21.26 -0.14 14.30
C THR A 102 -20.61 1.04 13.57
N VAL A 103 -20.81 2.27 14.05
CA VAL A 103 -20.23 3.46 13.40
C VAL A 103 -18.72 3.46 13.58
N TYR A 104 -18.25 3.19 14.79
CA TYR A 104 -16.83 3.06 15.10
C TYR A 104 -16.15 1.93 14.29
N TYR A 105 -16.78 0.75 14.23
CA TYR A 105 -16.27 -0.37 13.44
C TYR A 105 -16.11 -0.01 11.96
N ASN A 106 -17.10 0.63 11.35
CA ASN A 106 -17.05 1.02 9.94
C ASN A 106 -15.94 2.04 9.66
N GLU A 107 -15.70 2.98 10.57
CA GLU A 107 -14.57 3.91 10.48
C GLU A 107 -13.23 3.16 10.51
N MET A 108 -13.05 2.24 11.47
CA MET A 108 -11.83 1.42 11.57
C MET A 108 -11.59 0.59 10.30
N VAL A 109 -12.64 -0.06 9.77
CA VAL A 109 -12.57 -0.81 8.50
C VAL A 109 -12.14 0.08 7.35
N THR A 110 -12.70 1.29 7.24
CA THR A 110 -12.34 2.24 6.20
C THR A 110 -10.87 2.66 6.31
N LEU A 111 -10.39 2.91 7.52
CA LEU A 111 -8.99 3.28 7.76
C LEU A 111 -8.04 2.13 7.42
N TRP A 112 -8.35 0.90 7.82
CA TRP A 112 -7.56 -0.28 7.45
C TRP A 112 -7.54 -0.49 5.94
N GLN A 113 -8.68 -0.39 5.26
CA GLN A 113 -8.74 -0.54 3.80
C GLN A 113 -7.91 0.51 3.05
N LYS A 114 -7.86 1.74 3.55
CA LYS A 114 -6.98 2.78 3.00
C LYS A 114 -5.51 2.48 3.27
N LEU A 115 -5.19 2.00 4.46
CA LEU A 115 -3.84 1.59 4.83
C LEU A 115 -3.36 0.43 3.96
N ASP A 116 -4.22 -0.56 3.73
CA ASP A 116 -3.97 -1.73 2.88
C ASP A 116 -3.67 -1.33 1.43
N GLN A 117 -4.22 -0.20 0.95
CA GLN A 117 -3.93 0.34 -0.39
C GLN A 117 -2.57 1.05 -0.48
N CYS A 118 -2.01 1.49 0.65
CA CYS A 118 -0.70 2.13 0.70
C CYS A 118 0.46 1.12 0.73
N TYR A 119 0.17 -0.15 1.00
CA TYR A 119 1.17 -1.23 1.04
C TYR A 119 1.14 -2.02 -0.28
N ASP A 120 2.29 -2.08 -0.96
CA ASP A 120 2.52 -2.95 -2.12
C ASP A 120 3.54 -4.03 -1.74
N ASP A 121 3.13 -4.92 -0.83
CA ASP A 121 4.03 -5.95 -0.30
C ASP A 121 4.11 -7.15 -1.26
N VAL A 122 5.27 -7.30 -1.91
CA VAL A 122 5.60 -8.50 -2.67
C VAL A 122 6.24 -9.54 -1.74
N TRP A 123 5.53 -10.65 -1.51
CA TRP A 123 6.00 -11.73 -0.67
C TRP A 123 6.65 -12.84 -1.50
N GLU A 124 7.91 -13.18 -1.21
CA GLU A 124 8.61 -14.30 -1.86
C GLU A 124 8.15 -15.68 -1.33
N ASN A 125 7.73 -15.74 -0.06
CA ASN A 125 7.33 -16.98 0.62
C ASN A 125 5.85 -16.93 1.06
N PRO A 126 4.99 -17.86 0.58
CA PRO A 126 3.58 -17.93 0.96
C PRO A 126 3.33 -18.13 2.46
N ASN A 127 4.22 -18.85 3.16
CA ASN A 127 4.06 -19.10 4.59
C ASN A 127 4.31 -17.83 5.41
N ASP A 128 5.28 -17.01 5.02
CA ASP A 128 5.60 -15.77 5.71
C ASP A 128 4.50 -14.73 5.47
N CYS A 129 3.95 -14.69 4.26
CA CYS A 129 2.75 -13.92 3.92
C CYS A 129 1.57 -14.30 4.83
N ALA A 130 1.27 -15.59 4.97
CA ALA A 130 0.17 -16.06 5.82
C ALA A 130 0.38 -15.71 7.31
N GLN A 131 1.61 -15.83 7.82
CA GLN A 131 1.94 -15.45 9.19
C GLN A 131 1.82 -13.94 9.41
N HIS A 132 2.26 -13.13 8.44
CA HIS A 132 2.14 -11.68 8.49
C HIS A 132 0.67 -11.24 8.49
N MET A 133 -0.13 -11.74 7.55
CA MET A 133 -1.57 -11.48 7.50
C MET A 133 -2.28 -11.89 8.80
N LYS A 134 -1.87 -12.99 9.42
CA LYS A 134 -2.44 -13.41 10.70
C LYS A 134 -2.08 -12.47 11.85
N ARG A 135 -0.85 -11.95 11.87
CA ARG A 135 -0.44 -10.94 12.87
C ARG A 135 -1.21 -9.64 12.67
N GLU A 136 -1.32 -9.16 11.44
CA GLU A 136 -2.12 -7.98 11.12
C GLU A 136 -3.59 -8.12 11.55
N GLU A 137 -4.21 -9.26 11.26
CA GLU A 137 -5.59 -9.52 11.68
C GLU A 137 -5.74 -9.44 13.20
N ASN A 138 -4.79 -10.01 13.95
CA ASN A 138 -4.78 -9.93 15.41
C ASN A 138 -4.60 -8.48 15.89
N ASP A 139 -3.72 -7.71 15.26
CA ASP A 139 -3.50 -6.30 15.59
C ASP A 139 -4.75 -5.46 15.35
N ARG A 140 -5.50 -5.71 14.27
CA ARG A 140 -6.80 -5.08 14.02
C ARG A 140 -7.79 -5.38 15.14
N VAL A 141 -7.82 -6.61 15.67
CA VAL A 141 -8.64 -6.98 16.83
C VAL A 141 -8.21 -6.22 18.08
N TYR A 142 -6.91 -6.19 18.39
CA TYR A 142 -6.41 -5.46 19.57
C TYR A 142 -6.73 -3.97 19.50
N MET A 143 -6.50 -3.33 18.36
CA MET A 143 -6.79 -1.91 18.15
C MET A 143 -8.29 -1.62 18.29
N PHE A 144 -9.15 -2.45 17.68
CA PHE A 144 -10.59 -2.33 17.82
C PHE A 144 -11.00 -2.37 19.30
N LEU A 145 -10.61 -3.42 20.03
CA LEU A 145 -10.97 -3.60 21.44
C LEU A 145 -10.39 -2.51 22.34
N ALA A 146 -9.20 -1.97 22.03
CA ALA A 146 -8.59 -0.87 22.76
C ALA A 146 -9.34 0.45 22.61
N GLY A 147 -10.09 0.64 21.52
CA GLY A 147 -10.93 1.82 21.30
C GLY A 147 -12.42 1.63 21.65
N VAL A 148 -12.88 0.40 21.83
CA VAL A 148 -14.22 0.10 22.37
C VAL A 148 -14.35 0.58 23.82
N ASN A 149 -15.51 1.13 24.16
CA ASN A 149 -15.79 1.72 25.46
C ASN A 149 -15.69 0.70 26.62
N ARG A 150 -15.36 1.21 27.83
CA ARG A 150 -15.17 0.38 29.04
C ARG A 150 -16.41 -0.37 29.49
N ASN A 151 -17.61 0.11 29.17
CA ASN A 151 -18.86 -0.60 29.47
C ASN A 151 -18.97 -1.97 28.74
N LEU A 152 -18.10 -2.22 27.76
CA LEU A 152 -17.98 -3.49 27.04
C LEU A 152 -16.72 -4.28 27.46
N ASP A 153 -16.10 -3.97 28.60
CA ASP A 153 -14.88 -4.67 29.07
C ASP A 153 -15.11 -6.18 29.33
N GLU A 154 -16.32 -6.58 29.70
CA GLU A 154 -16.68 -8.00 29.86
C GLU A 154 -16.52 -8.79 28.55
N VAL A 155 -17.11 -8.31 27.46
CA VAL A 155 -16.99 -8.95 26.13
C VAL A 155 -15.55 -8.86 25.61
N LYS A 156 -14.82 -7.77 25.90
CA LYS A 156 -13.39 -7.65 25.59
C LYS A 156 -12.56 -8.75 26.28
N GLY A 157 -12.79 -8.98 27.57
CA GLY A 157 -12.11 -10.03 28.33
C GLY A 157 -12.41 -11.44 27.79
N GLN A 158 -13.67 -11.71 27.46
CA GLN A 158 -14.08 -12.99 26.85
C GLN A 158 -13.42 -13.21 25.47
N ILE A 159 -13.37 -12.19 24.62
CA ILE A 159 -12.70 -12.25 23.32
C ILE A 159 -11.21 -12.54 23.49
N LEU A 160 -10.52 -11.80 24.35
CA LEU A 160 -9.07 -11.93 24.58
C LEU A 160 -8.68 -13.27 25.22
N GLY A 161 -9.60 -13.93 25.91
CA GLY A 161 -9.38 -15.26 26.49
C GLY A 161 -9.41 -16.43 25.50
N ARG A 162 -9.88 -16.23 24.26
CA ARG A 162 -10.04 -17.30 23.28
C ARG A 162 -8.73 -17.64 22.56
N LYS A 163 -8.54 -18.94 22.28
CA LYS A 163 -7.42 -19.48 21.49
C LYS A 163 -7.95 -20.46 20.44
N PRO A 164 -7.76 -20.20 19.12
CA PRO A 164 -7.10 -19.02 18.53
C PRO A 164 -7.91 -17.73 18.73
N LEU A 165 -7.25 -16.57 18.59
CA LEU A 165 -7.93 -15.27 18.64
C LEU A 165 -8.91 -15.20 17.45
N PRO A 166 -10.19 -14.86 17.70
CA PRO A 166 -11.19 -14.72 16.64
C PRO A 166 -10.84 -13.57 15.70
N SER A 167 -11.31 -13.67 14.47
CA SER A 167 -11.15 -12.60 13.47
C SER A 167 -11.94 -11.35 13.85
N ILE A 168 -11.56 -10.21 13.30
CA ILE A 168 -12.30 -8.96 13.51
C ILE A 168 -13.78 -9.08 13.06
N ARG A 169 -14.06 -9.92 12.07
CA ARG A 169 -15.42 -10.18 11.54
C ARG A 169 -16.29 -10.95 12.52
N GLU A 170 -15.70 -11.79 13.38
CA GLU A 170 -16.39 -12.51 14.45
C GLU A 170 -16.53 -11.64 15.71
N VAL A 171 -15.52 -10.83 16.00
CA VAL A 171 -15.49 -9.92 17.15
C VAL A 171 -16.55 -8.82 17.07
N PHE A 172 -16.75 -8.24 15.88
CA PHE A 172 -17.69 -7.12 15.71
C PHE A 172 -19.15 -7.47 16.11
N PRO A 173 -19.76 -8.57 15.60
CA PRO A 173 -21.11 -8.97 16.00
C PRO A 173 -21.27 -9.15 17.51
N GLU A 174 -20.29 -9.73 18.20
CA GLU A 174 -20.34 -9.94 19.65
C GLU A 174 -20.36 -8.61 20.41
N ALA A 175 -19.46 -7.68 20.06
CA ALA A 175 -19.43 -6.34 20.66
C ALA A 175 -20.73 -5.57 20.40
N ARG A 176 -21.28 -5.67 19.19
CA ARG A 176 -22.56 -5.04 18.80
C ARG A 176 -23.75 -5.63 19.57
N GLN A 177 -23.78 -6.95 19.73
CA GLN A 177 -24.83 -7.64 20.46
C GLN A 177 -24.82 -7.23 21.93
N GLU A 178 -23.64 -7.17 22.54
CA GLU A 178 -23.46 -6.77 23.93
C GLU A 178 -23.85 -5.29 24.16
N GLU A 179 -23.51 -4.38 23.23
CA GLU A 179 -24.00 -3.00 23.24
C GLU A 179 -25.53 -2.93 23.23
N CYS A 180 -26.18 -3.73 22.38
CA CYS A 180 -27.64 -3.76 22.28
C CYS A 180 -28.29 -4.32 23.55
N ARG A 181 -27.74 -5.42 24.10
CA ARG A 181 -28.21 -6.04 25.34
C ARG A 181 -28.17 -5.05 26.51
N LYS A 182 -27.03 -4.38 26.69
CA LYS A 182 -26.86 -3.38 27.76
C LYS A 182 -27.83 -2.22 27.59
N ARG A 183 -27.99 -1.68 26.38
CA ARG A 183 -28.95 -0.59 26.13
C ARG A 183 -30.38 -0.95 26.55
N ILE A 184 -30.83 -2.17 26.27
CA ILE A 184 -32.18 -2.63 26.68
C ILE A 184 -32.26 -2.76 28.20
N MET A 185 -31.26 -3.36 28.85
CA MET A 185 -31.25 -3.51 30.30
C MET A 185 -31.24 -2.17 31.04
N PHE A 186 -30.46 -1.19 30.56
CA PHE A 186 -30.44 0.15 31.13
C PHE A 186 -31.78 0.87 30.96
N ASN A 187 -32.38 0.82 29.76
CA ASN A 187 -33.69 1.45 29.51
C ASN A 187 -34.80 0.84 30.38
N ASN A 188 -34.77 -0.48 30.58
CA ASN A 188 -35.74 -1.15 31.44
C ASN A 188 -35.59 -0.71 32.90
N LEU A 189 -34.37 -0.59 33.42
CA LEU A 189 -34.12 -0.14 34.80
C LEU A 189 -34.59 1.31 35.03
N GLU A 190 -34.41 2.18 34.05
CA GLU A 190 -34.86 3.57 34.13
C GLU A 190 -36.40 3.68 34.14
N LEU A 191 -37.09 2.77 33.43
CA LEU A 191 -38.55 2.66 33.46
C LEU A 191 -39.06 2.14 34.81
N THR A 192 -38.35 1.21 35.46
CA THR A 192 -38.73 0.71 36.80
C THR A 192 -38.57 1.77 37.87
N LEU A 193 -37.50 2.58 37.81
CA LEU A 193 -37.27 3.68 38.77
C LEU A 193 -38.29 4.82 38.64
N LYS A 194 -38.85 5.02 37.43
CA LYS A 194 -39.89 6.04 37.19
C LYS A 194 -41.30 5.57 37.58
N THR A 195 -41.51 4.27 37.77
CA THR A 195 -42.82 3.71 38.14
C THR A 195 -42.97 3.39 39.62
N GLU A 196 -41.94 3.56 40.46
CA GLU A 196 -42.14 3.56 41.93
C GLU A 196 -42.94 4.80 42.34
N PRO A 197 -44.19 4.66 42.82
CA PRO A 197 -44.94 5.79 43.34
C PRO A 197 -44.40 6.12 44.74
N GLU A 198 -44.07 7.39 44.98
CA GLU A 198 -44.03 7.96 46.32
C GLU A 198 -45.41 7.83 46.96
N GLY A 199 -45.68 6.69 47.60
CA GLY A 199 -47.03 6.36 48.04
C GLY A 199 -47.10 5.08 48.85
N SER A 200 -46.15 4.85 49.76
CA SER A 200 -46.33 3.89 50.86
C SER A 200 -45.44 4.26 52.03
N ALA A 201 -45.67 5.46 52.55
CA ALA A 201 -45.41 5.76 53.95
C ALA A 201 -46.73 6.20 54.58
N LEU A 202 -47.00 5.70 55.80
CA LEU A 202 -48.14 5.97 56.69
C LEU A 202 -49.36 5.05 56.40
N VAL A 203 -49.93 4.31 57.37
CA VAL A 203 -50.13 4.54 58.81
C VAL A 203 -50.23 3.20 59.57
N SER A 204 -49.71 3.21 60.81
CA SER A 204 -49.87 2.21 61.88
C SER A 204 -51.29 2.09 62.43
#